data_AF-A0A9E5BSY6-F1
#
_entry.id   AF-A0A9E5BSY6-F1
#
_cell.length_a   1.000
_cell.length_b   1.000
_cell.length_c   1.000
_cell.angle_alpha   90.00
_cell.angle_beta   90.00
_cell.angle_gamma   90.00
#
_symmetry.space_group_name_H-M   'P 1'
#
loop_
_entity.id
_entity.type
_entity.pdbx_description
1 polymer ?
#
loop_
_entity_poly.entity_id
_entity_poly.type
_entity_poly.pdbx_seq_one_letter_code
_entity_poly.pdbx_strand_id
1 'polypeptide(L)'
;AVALAAGQPPETMYALVQASVEDAIARGHDEGSFTVRDAALLGRLKRDFSIDARPSGWRDGAAVEWSITVDLRDALRQLRARTVLS
;
A
#
# COMPACT_ATOMS: atom_id res chain seq x y z
N ALA A 1 -19.54 -18.80 2.21
CA ALA A 1 -18.24 -18.71 2.90
C ALA A 1 -17.16 -18.76 1.82
N VAL A 2 -16.44 -17.66 1.57
CA VAL A 2 -15.34 -17.66 0.61
C VAL A 2 -14.09 -18.08 1.39
N ALA A 3 -13.61 -19.29 1.12
CA ALA A 3 -12.38 -19.81 1.68
C ALA A 3 -11.19 -19.14 0.97
N LEU A 4 -10.39 -18.39 1.72
CA LEU A 4 -9.11 -17.85 1.24
C LEU A 4 -8.09 -18.99 1.26
N ALA A 5 -7.73 -19.51 0.09
CA ALA A 5 -6.64 -20.47 -0.06
C ALA A 5 -5.30 -19.76 0.20
N ALA A 6 -4.52 -20.32 1.12
CA ALA A 6 -3.19 -19.84 1.47
C ALA A 6 -2.22 -20.02 0.28
N GLY A 7 -1.83 -18.94 -0.39
CA GLY A 7 -0.79 -19.02 -1.43
C GLY A 7 -0.67 -17.85 -2.40
N GLN A 8 -1.73 -17.05 -2.62
CA GLN A 8 -1.66 -15.82 -3.43
C GLN A 8 -1.95 -14.61 -2.54
N PRO A 9 -1.28 -13.45 -2.73
CA PRO A 9 -1.79 -12.22 -2.13
C PRO A 9 -3.21 -12.05 -2.65
N PRO A 10 -4.23 -11.97 -1.78
CA PRO A 10 -5.59 -12.07 -2.23
C PRO A 10 -5.83 -10.85 -3.12
N GLU A 11 -6.16 -11.06 -4.39
CA GLU A 11 -6.61 -9.99 -5.30
C GLU A 11 -7.66 -9.09 -4.61
N THR A 12 -8.41 -9.67 -3.67
CA THR A 12 -9.34 -9.01 -2.75
C THR A 12 -8.71 -7.87 -1.92
N MET A 13 -7.48 -8.01 -1.41
CA MET A 13 -6.84 -6.96 -0.61
C MET A 13 -6.47 -5.76 -1.48
N TYR A 14 -5.86 -5.96 -2.64
CA TYR A 14 -5.55 -4.86 -3.55
C TYR A 14 -6.82 -4.23 -4.13
N ALA A 15 -7.86 -5.02 -4.38
CA ALA A 15 -9.17 -4.50 -4.78
C ALA A 15 -9.80 -3.61 -3.70
N LEU A 16 -9.69 -3.99 -2.41
CA LEU A 16 -10.17 -3.14 -1.29
C LEU A 16 -9.37 -1.85 -1.16
N VAL A 17 -8.04 -1.92 -1.33
CA VAL A 17 -7.19 -0.72 -1.33
C VAL A 17 -7.55 0.17 -2.52
N GLN A 18 -7.73 -0.40 -3.71
CA GLN A 18 -8.12 0.34 -4.91
C GLN A 18 -9.48 1.04 -4.71
N ALA A 19 -10.50 0.33 -4.22
CA ALA A 19 -11.82 0.90 -3.97
C ALA A 19 -11.76 2.04 -2.94
N SER A 20 -10.90 1.90 -1.92
CA SER A 20 -10.71 2.94 -0.89
C SER A 20 -10.02 4.19 -1.47
N VAL A 21 -9.05 4.01 -2.37
CA VAL A 21 -8.38 5.12 -3.08
C VAL A 21 -9.36 5.83 -4.02
N GLU A 22 -10.17 5.07 -4.75
CA GLU A 22 -11.20 5.63 -5.66
C GLU A 22 -12.25 6.46 -4.91
N ASP A 23 -12.75 5.97 -3.76
CA ASP A 23 -13.66 6.72 -2.89
C ASP A 23 -13.02 8.00 -2.33
N ALA A 24 -11.77 7.93 -1.88
CA ALA A 24 -11.05 9.10 -1.37
C ALA A 24 -10.89 10.19 -2.45
N ILE A 25 -10.52 9.82 -3.68
CA ILE A 25 -10.43 10.75 -4.81
C ILE A 25 -11.81 11.34 -5.13
N ALA A 26 -12.87 10.52 -5.13
CA ALA A 26 -14.23 10.99 -5.40
C ALA A 26 -14.72 12.02 -4.36
N ARG A 27 -14.19 11.98 -3.14
CA ARG A 27 -14.45 12.95 -2.07
C ARG A 27 -13.56 14.21 -2.13
N GLY A 28 -12.67 14.30 -3.11
CA GLY A 28 -11.77 15.44 -3.30
C GLY A 28 -10.49 15.38 -2.45
N HIS A 29 -10.08 14.19 -2.01
CA HIS A 29 -8.76 13.99 -1.42
C HIS A 29 -7.73 13.70 -2.50
N ASP A 30 -6.54 14.32 -2.38
CA ASP A 30 -5.44 14.11 -3.32
C ASP A 30 -4.29 13.28 -2.72
N GLU A 31 -4.18 13.23 -1.38
CA GLU A 31 -3.12 12.51 -0.67
C GLU A 31 -3.67 11.46 0.31
N GLY A 32 -2.94 10.35 0.43
CA GLY A 32 -3.18 9.32 1.45
C GLY A 32 -1.92 9.08 2.28
N SER A 33 -2.09 8.81 3.58
CA SER A 33 -0.97 8.45 4.46
C SER A 33 -1.25 7.19 5.26
N PHE A 34 -0.22 6.38 5.46
CA PHE A 34 -0.29 5.16 6.28
C PHE A 34 1.07 4.79 6.87
N THR A 35 1.05 3.96 7.91
CA THR A 35 2.27 3.48 8.59
C THR A 35 2.46 1.99 8.37
N VAL A 36 3.70 1.56 8.16
CA VAL A 36 4.11 0.16 8.07
C VAL A 36 5.07 -0.16 9.21
N ARG A 37 4.84 -1.27 9.91
CA ARG A 37 5.71 -1.78 10.99
C ARG A 37 6.45 -3.07 10.63
N ASP A 38 6.06 -3.70 9.52
CA ASP A 38 6.68 -4.92 9.01
C ASP A 38 7.68 -4.56 7.90
N ALA A 39 8.97 -4.83 8.16
CA ALA A 39 10.04 -4.55 7.22
C ALA A 39 9.96 -5.38 5.92
N ALA A 40 9.44 -6.61 5.98
CA ALA A 40 9.27 -7.46 4.80
C ALA A 40 8.10 -6.94 3.94
N LEU A 41 7.01 -6.47 4.57
CA LEU A 41 5.94 -5.75 3.87
C LEU A 41 6.47 -4.47 3.22
N LEU A 42 7.24 -3.66 3.95
CA LEU A 42 7.86 -2.45 3.39
C LEU A 42 8.75 -2.78 2.18
N GLY A 43 9.55 -3.84 2.28
CA GLY A 43 10.39 -4.30 1.19
C GLY A 43 9.60 -4.74 -0.04
N ARG A 44 8.44 -5.38 0.13
CA ARG A 44 7.51 -5.69 -0.98
C ARG A 44 6.95 -4.42 -1.61
N LEU A 45 6.41 -3.52 -0.78
CA LEU A 45 5.80 -2.28 -1.26
C LEU A 45 6.79 -1.42 -2.05
N LYS A 46 8.05 -1.29 -1.61
CA LYS A 46 9.09 -0.56 -2.33
C LYS A 46 9.52 -1.19 -3.66
N ARG A 47 9.32 -2.50 -3.83
CA ARG A 47 9.61 -3.19 -5.10
C ARG A 47 8.47 -3.06 -6.09
N ASP A 48 7.24 -3.18 -5.59
CA ASP A 48 6.04 -3.19 -6.42
C ASP A 48 5.54 -1.78 -6.75
N PHE A 49 5.83 -0.79 -5.90
CA PHE A 49 5.33 0.57 -6.00
C PHE A 49 6.42 1.61 -5.79
N SER A 50 6.28 2.76 -6.46
CA SER A 50 7.10 3.94 -6.22
C SER A 50 6.55 4.69 -5.01
N ILE A 51 7.13 4.45 -3.84
CA ILE A 51 6.76 5.08 -2.57
C ILE A 51 7.97 5.66 -1.84
N ASP A 52 7.79 6.84 -1.23
CA ASP A 52 8.74 7.39 -0.27
C ASP A 52 8.31 6.95 1.14
N ALA A 53 9.16 6.16 1.81
CA ALA A 53 8.89 5.66 3.15
C ALA A 53 9.90 6.24 4.13
N ARG A 54 9.41 7.07 5.05
CA ARG A 54 10.22 7.78 6.03
C ARG A 54 10.17 7.06 7.37
N PRO A 55 11.31 6.76 8.00
CA PRO A 55 11.31 6.22 9.36
C PRO A 55 10.54 7.15 10.31
N SER A 56 9.54 6.63 11.00
CA SER A 56 8.73 7.36 12.00
C SER A 56 8.87 6.79 13.41
N GLY A 57 9.39 5.57 13.56
CA GLY A 57 9.62 4.92 14.85
C GLY A 57 10.93 4.15 14.89
N TRP A 58 11.61 4.20 16.04
CA TRP A 58 12.94 3.64 16.24
C TRP A 58 12.99 2.74 17.49
N ARG A 59 13.78 1.67 17.42
CA ARG A 59 14.10 0.79 18.56
C ARG A 59 15.54 0.32 18.42
N ASP A 60 16.34 0.48 19.47
CA ASP A 60 17.75 0.05 19.52
C ASP A 60 18.59 0.52 18.32
N GLY A 61 18.35 1.76 17.86
CA GLY A 61 19.05 2.35 16.71
C GLY A 61 18.56 1.89 15.34
N ALA A 62 17.57 1.00 15.26
CA ALA A 62 16.95 0.54 14.03
C ALA A 62 15.55 1.12 13.84
N ALA A 63 15.18 1.43 12.59
CA ALA A 63 13.81 1.83 12.27
C ALA A 63 12.88 0.60 12.37
N VAL A 64 11.75 0.77 13.05
CA VAL A 64 10.72 -0.27 13.25
C VAL A 64 9.34 0.16 12.75
N GLU A 65 9.22 1.43 12.33
CA GLU A 65 8.00 1.98 11.76
C GLU A 65 8.37 3.00 10.69
N TRP A 66 7.61 2.97 9.59
CA TRP A 66 7.77 3.89 8.47
C TRP A 66 6.43 4.50 8.09
N SER A 67 6.41 5.83 7.99
CA SER A 67 5.28 6.59 7.45
C SER A 67 5.45 6.76 5.95
N ILE A 68 4.37 6.55 5.21
CA ILE A 68 4.31 6.66 3.76
C ILE A 68 3.18 7.63 3.42
N THR A 69 3.49 8.60 2.55
CA THR A 69 2.51 9.49 1.94
C THR A 69 2.52 9.25 0.44
N VAL A 70 1.34 9.17 -0.17
CA VAL A 70 1.17 8.94 -1.61
C VAL A 70 0.19 9.95 -2.20
N ASP A 71 0.46 10.36 -3.44
CA ASP A 71 -0.56 10.93 -4.30
C ASP A 71 -1.55 9.83 -4.68
N LEU A 72 -2.84 10.06 -4.43
CA LEU A 72 -3.88 9.03 -4.60
C LEU A 72 -4.10 8.68 -6.07
N ARG A 73 -3.95 9.63 -6.99
CA ARG A 73 -4.13 9.38 -8.43
C ARG A 73 -2.98 8.54 -8.97
N ASP A 74 -1.76 8.83 -8.55
CA ASP A 74 -0.60 8.02 -8.89
C ASP A 74 -0.67 6.64 -8.25
N ALA A 75 -1.05 6.54 -6.98
CA ALA A 75 -1.28 5.26 -6.31
C ALA A 75 -2.31 4.40 -7.07
N LEU A 76 -3.44 4.99 -7.49
CA LEU A 76 -4.45 4.30 -8.29
C LEU A 76 -3.91 3.82 -9.63
N ARG A 77 -3.11 4.65 -10.31
CA ARG A 77 -2.45 4.29 -11.58
C ARG A 77 -1.53 3.08 -11.40
N GLN A 78 -0.72 3.08 -10.35
CA GLN A 78 0.20 1.98 -10.05
C GLN A 78 -0.55 0.69 -9.67
N LEU A 79 -1.61 0.79 -8.86
CA LEU A 79 -2.46 -0.35 -8.49
C LEU A 79 -3.07 -1.04 -9.71
N ARG A 80 -3.66 -0.26 -10.62
CA ARG A 80 -4.27 -0.80 -11.85
C ARG A 80 -3.25 -1.47 -12.76
N ALA A 81 -2.06 -0.88 -12.91
CA ALA A 81 -0.99 -1.48 -13.68
C ALA A 81 -0.56 -2.86 -13.13
N ARG A 82 -0.63 -3.03 -11.79
CA ARG A 82 -0.27 -4.30 -11.15
C ARG A 82 -1.36 -5.37 -11.28
N THR A 83 -2.62 -4.99 -11.18
CA THR A 83 -3.77 -5.91 -11.30
C THR A 83 -3.91 -6.47 -12.72
N VAL A 84 -3.55 -5.72 -13.76
CA VAL A 84 -3.62 -6.20 -15.16
C VAL A 84 -2.53 -7.24 -15.48
N LEU A 85 -1.45 -7.30 -14.69
CA LEU A 85 -0.30 -8.19 -14.92
C LEU A 85 -0.28 -9.41 -13.99
N SER A 86 -1.27 -9.56 -13.12
CA SER A 86 -1.41 -10.69 -12.18
C SER A 86 -2.47 -11.65 -12.69
#